data_AF-A0A7Z9AYF4-F1
#
_entry.id   AF-A0A7Z9AYF4-F1
#
_cell.length_a   1.000
_cell.length_b   1.000
_cell.length_c   1.000
_cell.angle_alpha   90.00
_cell.angle_beta   90.00
_cell.angle_gamma   90.00
#
_symmetry.space_group_name_H-M   'P 1'
#
loop_
_entity.id
_entity.type
_entity.pdbx_description
1 polymer ?
#
loop_
_entity_poly.entity_id
_entity_poly.type
_entity_poly.pdbx_seq_one_letter_code
_entity_poly.pdbx_strand_id
1 'polypeptide(L)'
;MDSEKKDSVKFSLADNIYTFGVWVQEVQYCIRILRECREANKEIDVRAFLNLRLSCGIDGQFPEMKKMWNSIPEEDQPEWYSLLQLYHEISQLEELAQIPFG
;
A
#
# COMPACT_ATOMS: atom_id res chain seq x y z
N MET A 1 -0.59 3.93 -39.55
CA MET A 1 -0.71 4.69 -38.30
C MET A 1 -0.23 3.75 -37.22
N ASP A 2 1.08 3.77 -37.00
CA ASP A 2 1.75 2.87 -36.06
C ASP A 2 1.23 3.14 -34.65
N SER A 3 0.75 2.08 -34.00
CA SER A 3 0.38 2.12 -32.61
C SER A 3 1.67 2.20 -31.80
N GLU A 4 1.97 3.38 -31.27
CA GLU A 4 2.93 3.52 -30.19
C GLU A 4 2.48 2.59 -29.06
N LYS A 5 3.13 1.41 -28.96
CA LYS A 5 3.16 0.68 -27.71
C LYS A 5 3.77 1.64 -26.71
N LYS A 6 2.92 2.20 -25.85
CA LYS A 6 3.35 2.92 -24.66
C LYS A 6 4.10 1.90 -23.82
N ASP A 7 5.41 1.81 -24.02
CA ASP A 7 6.27 0.96 -23.21
C ASP A 7 6.08 1.41 -21.76
N SER A 8 5.28 0.64 -21.01
CA SER A 8 5.12 0.84 -19.58
C SER A 8 6.52 0.79 -18.99
N VAL A 9 6.94 1.86 -18.31
CA VAL A 9 8.22 1.93 -17.64
C VAL A 9 8.38 0.66 -16.81
N LYS A 10 9.33 -0.19 -17.19
CA LYS A 10 9.68 -1.38 -16.42
C LYS A 10 10.67 -0.95 -15.35
N PHE A 11 10.21 -0.91 -14.11
CA PHE A 11 11.06 -0.74 -12.95
C PHE A 11 12.06 -1.90 -12.86
N SER A 12 13.27 -1.61 -12.37
CA SER A 12 14.21 -2.66 -12.01
C SER A 12 13.71 -3.41 -10.76
N LEU A 13 14.28 -4.58 -10.48
CA LEU A 13 14.02 -5.31 -9.24
C LEU A 13 14.28 -4.43 -8.01
N ALA A 14 15.39 -3.66 -8.03
CA ALA A 14 15.73 -2.74 -6.95
C ALA A 14 14.69 -1.64 -6.78
N ASP A 15 14.19 -1.05 -7.88
CA ASP A 15 13.15 -0.03 -7.83
C ASP A 15 11.82 -0.60 -7.30
N ASN A 16 11.47 -1.84 -7.69
CA ASN A 16 10.28 -2.53 -7.20
C ASN A 16 10.36 -2.77 -5.70
N ILE A 17 11.48 -3.33 -5.20
CA ILE A 17 11.68 -3.59 -3.77
C ILE A 17 11.67 -2.29 -2.98
N TYR A 18 12.37 -1.25 -3.48
CA TYR A 18 12.40 0.06 -2.84
C TYR A 18 11.00 0.68 -2.76
N THR A 19 10.28 0.74 -3.88
CA THR A 19 8.93 1.32 -3.94
C THR A 19 7.96 0.56 -3.05
N PHE A 20 8.04 -0.78 -3.07
CA PHE A 20 7.23 -1.62 -2.19
C PHE A 20 7.51 -1.34 -0.71
N GLY A 21 8.78 -1.19 -0.33
CA GLY A 21 9.16 -0.80 1.04
C GLY A 21 8.60 0.56 1.46
N VAL A 22 8.63 1.55 0.57
CA VAL A 22 7.99 2.87 0.83
C VAL A 22 6.49 2.70 1.08
N TRP A 23 5.80 1.93 0.25
CA TRP A 23 4.37 1.66 0.39
C TRP A 23 4.03 0.95 1.70
N VAL A 24 4.83 -0.02 2.12
CA VAL A 24 4.67 -0.68 3.43
C VAL A 24 4.79 0.34 4.56
N GLN A 25 5.79 1.21 4.51
CA GLN A 25 5.96 2.25 5.53
C GLN A 25 4.80 3.25 5.56
N GLU A 26 4.25 3.63 4.40
CA GLU A 26 3.07 4.50 4.31
C GLU A 26 1.85 3.88 4.96
N VAL A 27 1.58 2.60 4.69
CA VAL A 27 0.47 1.85 5.30
C VAL A 27 0.65 1.77 6.82
N GLN A 28 1.82 1.37 7.30
CA GLN A 28 2.12 1.27 8.73
C GLN A 28 2.02 2.63 9.43
N TYR A 29 2.47 3.70 8.78
CA TYR A 29 2.29 5.06 9.26
C TYR A 29 0.80 5.42 9.39
N CYS A 30 -0.01 5.11 8.38
CA CYS A 30 -1.46 5.36 8.43
C CYS A 30 -2.12 4.60 9.57
N ILE A 31 -1.82 3.31 9.74
CA ILE A 31 -2.32 2.50 10.86
C ILE A 31 -1.99 3.15 12.20
N ARG A 32 -0.74 3.60 12.38
CA ARG A 32 -0.31 4.27 13.62
C ARG A 32 -1.10 5.55 13.88
N ILE A 33 -1.22 6.43 12.89
CA ILE A 33 -1.93 7.70 13.05
C ILE A 33 -3.43 7.49 13.31
N LEU A 34 -4.09 6.59 12.58
CA LEU A 34 -5.51 6.31 12.81
C LEU A 34 -5.74 5.73 14.21
N ARG A 35 -4.83 4.88 14.70
CA ARG A 35 -4.89 4.36 16.07
C ARG A 35 -4.74 5.47 17.11
N GLU A 36 -3.74 6.34 16.98
CA GLU A 36 -3.53 7.48 17.86
C GLU A 36 -4.74 8.44 17.86
N CYS A 37 -5.35 8.69 16.70
CA CYS A 37 -6.57 9.49 16.59
C CYS A 37 -7.75 8.83 17.32
N ARG A 38 -7.95 7.52 17.16
CA ARG A 38 -9.02 6.78 17.84
C ARG A 38 -8.84 6.78 19.35
N GLU A 39 -7.62 6.52 19.84
CA GLU A 39 -7.28 6.54 21.26
C GLU A 39 -7.48 7.92 21.90
N ALA A 40 -7.15 8.98 21.15
CA ALA A 40 -7.33 10.36 21.59
C ALA A 40 -8.75 10.92 21.32
N ASN A 41 -9.66 10.12 20.77
CA ASN A 41 -10.99 10.54 20.33
C ASN A 41 -10.97 11.80 19.44
N LYS A 42 -9.99 11.88 18.53
CA LYS A 42 -9.82 12.97 17.57
C LYS A 42 -10.61 12.66 16.30
N GLU A 43 -11.48 13.58 15.90
CA GLU A 43 -12.12 13.51 14.59
C GLU A 43 -11.13 13.85 13.47
N ILE A 44 -11.09 12.98 12.46
CA ILE A 44 -10.34 13.18 11.22
C ILE A 44 -11.18 12.69 10.04
N ASP A 45 -11.04 13.33 8.88
CA ASP A 45 -11.54 12.78 7.63
C ASP A 45 -10.59 11.66 7.19
N VAL A 46 -10.94 10.42 7.56
CA VAL A 46 -10.09 9.25 7.31
C VAL A 46 -9.88 9.02 5.82
N ARG A 47 -10.91 9.20 4.99
CA ARG A 47 -10.79 8.96 3.54
C ARG A 47 -9.88 10.00 2.90
N ALA A 48 -10.05 11.28 3.24
CA ALA A 48 -9.16 12.33 2.75
C ALA A 48 -7.71 12.11 3.21
N PHE A 49 -7.52 11.74 4.48
CA PHE A 49 -6.20 11.42 5.05
C PHE A 49 -5.51 10.29 4.28
N LEU A 50 -6.20 9.16 4.07
CA LEU A 50 -5.63 8.00 3.37
C LEU A 50 -5.35 8.30 1.90
N ASN A 51 -6.22 9.03 1.21
CA ASN A 51 -6.00 9.44 -0.18
C ASN A 51 -4.79 10.37 -0.34
N LEU A 52 -4.48 11.20 0.67
CA LEU A 52 -3.31 12.08 0.65
C LEU A 52 -2.02 11.34 1.02
N ARG A 53 -2.11 10.28 1.83
CA ARG A 53 -0.93 9.65 2.43
C ARG A 53 -0.48 8.37 1.73
N LEU A 54 -1.40 7.65 1.11
CA LEU A 54 -1.08 6.44 0.35
C LEU A 54 -0.74 6.83 -1.10
N SER A 55 0.40 6.35 -1.59
CA SER A 55 0.88 6.65 -2.94
C SER A 55 -0.14 6.42 -4.06
N CYS A 56 -0.95 5.36 -3.96
CA CYS A 56 -1.97 5.04 -4.96
C CYS A 56 -3.40 5.40 -4.50
N GLY A 57 -3.54 6.12 -3.38
CA GLY A 57 -4.82 6.38 -2.74
C GLY A 57 -5.49 5.14 -2.14
N ILE A 58 -6.58 5.35 -1.40
CA ILE A 58 -7.21 4.31 -0.57
C ILE A 58 -7.71 3.11 -1.39
N ASP A 59 -8.27 3.36 -2.57
CA ASP A 59 -8.86 2.33 -3.43
C ASP A 59 -7.82 1.66 -4.34
N GLY A 60 -6.60 2.21 -4.44
CA GLY A 60 -5.54 1.74 -5.34
C GLY A 60 -4.34 1.10 -4.64
N GLN A 61 -4.08 1.45 -3.37
CA GLN A 61 -2.86 1.06 -2.66
C GLN A 61 -2.67 -0.45 -2.57
N PHE A 62 -3.66 -1.17 -2.04
CA PHE A 62 -3.52 -2.60 -1.79
C PHE A 62 -3.52 -3.45 -3.07
N PRO A 63 -4.37 -3.17 -4.08
CA PRO A 63 -4.24 -3.81 -5.39
C PRO A 63 -2.86 -3.64 -6.02
N GLU A 64 -2.29 -2.43 -6.01
CA GLU A 64 -0.96 -2.20 -6.59
C GLU A 64 0.16 -2.83 -5.75
N MET A 65 0.06 -2.84 -4.42
CA MET A 65 1.00 -3.58 -3.57
C MET A 65 1.00 -5.08 -3.87
N LYS A 66 -0.18 -5.72 -4.02
CA LYS A 66 -0.28 -7.14 -4.40
C LYS A 66 0.33 -7.40 -5.78
N LYS A 67 0.05 -6.53 -6.74
CA LYS A 67 0.61 -6.62 -8.10
C LYS A 67 2.13 -6.46 -8.11
N MET A 68 2.66 -5.53 -7.32
CA MET A 68 4.10 -5.33 -7.15
C MET A 68 4.76 -6.56 -6.54
N TRP A 69 4.19 -7.10 -5.45
CA TRP A 69 4.65 -8.33 -4.82
C TRP A 69 4.73 -9.49 -5.82
N ASN A 70 3.64 -9.73 -6.57
CA ASN A 70 3.57 -10.79 -7.57
C ASN A 70 4.48 -10.58 -8.78
N SER A 71 5.04 -9.38 -8.97
CA SER A 71 6.00 -9.08 -10.03
C SER A 71 7.45 -9.38 -9.65
N ILE A 72 7.73 -9.54 -8.35
CA ILE A 72 9.05 -9.88 -7.82
C ILE A 72 9.18 -11.42 -7.79
N PRO A 73 10.24 -11.99 -8.40
CA PRO A 73 10.52 -13.43 -8.31
C PRO A 73 10.54 -13.91 -6.85
N GLU A 74 10.05 -15.12 -6.59
CA GLU A 74 9.90 -15.64 -5.23
C GLU A 74 11.22 -15.64 -4.46
N GLU A 75 12.32 -16.00 -5.14
CA GLU A 75 13.68 -15.99 -4.61
C GLU A 75 14.22 -14.59 -4.26
N ASP A 76 13.62 -13.54 -4.84
CA ASP A 76 14.00 -12.14 -4.66
C ASP A 76 12.99 -11.36 -3.80
N GLN A 77 11.92 -12.02 -3.32
CA GLN A 77 10.94 -11.38 -2.45
C GLN A 77 11.60 -10.98 -1.13
N PRO A 78 11.30 -9.78 -0.61
CA PRO A 78 11.94 -9.30 0.59
C PRO A 78 11.58 -10.16 1.81
N GLU A 79 12.60 -10.71 2.48
CA GLU A 79 12.43 -11.54 3.70
C GLU A 79 11.76 -10.80 4.87
N TRP A 80 11.80 -9.47 4.87
CA TRP A 80 11.21 -8.61 5.91
C TRP A 80 9.71 -8.40 5.76
N TYR A 81 9.07 -9.00 4.73
CA TYR A 81 7.64 -8.86 4.49
C TYR A 81 7.01 -10.15 3.97
N SER A 82 5.68 -10.21 3.99
CA SER A 82 4.93 -11.33 3.42
C SER A 82 3.53 -10.89 2.99
N LEU A 83 2.89 -11.69 2.13
CA LEU A 83 1.47 -11.51 1.83
C LEU A 83 0.59 -11.63 3.08
N LEU A 84 0.97 -12.47 4.06
CA LEU A 84 0.26 -12.55 5.33
C LEU A 84 0.29 -11.21 6.08
N GLN A 85 1.46 -10.57 6.13
CA GLN A 85 1.60 -9.24 6.72
C GLN A 85 0.76 -8.21 5.97
N LEU A 86 0.74 -8.25 4.63
CA LEU A 86 -0.11 -7.38 3.82
C LEU A 86 -1.60 -7.53 4.16
N TYR A 87 -2.11 -8.76 4.20
CA TYR A 87 -3.51 -9.02 4.55
C TYR A 87 -3.83 -8.59 5.98
N HIS A 88 -2.90 -8.77 6.91
CA HIS A 88 -3.06 -8.32 8.27
C HIS A 88 -3.16 -6.79 8.36
N GLU A 89 -2.30 -6.06 7.65
CA GLU A 89 -2.31 -4.60 7.61
C GLU A 89 -3.56 -4.04 6.91
N ILE A 90 -4.03 -4.68 5.83
CA ILE A 90 -5.32 -4.37 5.20
C ILE A 90 -6.43 -4.44 6.25
N SER A 91 -6.56 -5.58 6.93
CA SER A 91 -7.62 -5.80 7.91
C SER A 91 -7.55 -4.80 9.07
N GLN A 92 -6.35 -4.48 9.57
CA GLN A 92 -6.19 -3.46 10.60
C GLN A 92 -6.61 -2.07 10.11
N LEU A 93 -6.23 -1.71 8.89
CA LEU A 93 -6.57 -0.40 8.34
C LEU A 93 -8.07 -0.29 8.06
N GLU A 94 -8.72 -1.37 7.59
CA GLU A 94 -10.17 -1.42 7.42
C GLU A 94 -10.91 -1.22 8.74
N GLU A 95 -10.45 -1.89 9.81
CA GLU A 95 -11.03 -1.74 11.15
C GLU A 95 -10.91 -0.30 11.65
N LEU A 96 -9.71 0.28 11.55
CA LEU A 96 -9.42 1.63 12.01
C LEU A 96 -10.16 2.70 11.18
N ALA A 97 -10.27 2.48 9.87
CA ALA A 97 -10.92 3.40 8.97
C ALA A 97 -12.44 3.24 8.94
N GLN A 98 -12.96 2.10 9.38
CA GLN A 98 -14.35 1.67 9.18
C GLN A 98 -14.76 1.70 7.69
N ILE A 99 -13.81 1.37 6.81
CA ILE A 99 -13.97 1.34 5.36
C ILE A 99 -13.39 0.02 4.85
N PRO A 100 -14.15 -0.81 4.11
CA PRO A 100 -13.60 -2.00 3.48
C PRO A 100 -12.77 -1.65 2.23
N PHE A 101 -11.67 -2.38 2.02
CA PHE A 101 -10.78 -2.27 0.87
C PHE A 101 -10.83 -3.62 0.12
N GLY A 102 -11.65 -3.67 -0.94
CA GLY A 102 -11.97 -4.89 -1.70
C GLY A 102 -10.79 -5.62 -2.33
#